data_AF-A0AAN9UWV1-F1
#
_entry.id   AF-A0AAN9UWV1-F1
#
_cell.length_a   1.000
_cell.length_b   1.000
_cell.length_c   1.000
_cell.angle_alpha   90.00
_cell.angle_beta   90.00
_cell.angle_gamma   90.00
#
_symmetry.space_group_name_H-M   'P 1'
#
loop_
_entity.id
_entity.type
_entity.pdbx_description
1 polymer ?
#
loop_
_entity_poly.entity_id
_entity_poly.type
_entity_poly.pdbx_seq_one_letter_code
_entity_poly.pdbx_strand_id
1 'polypeptide(L)'
;MSSPQVKVDILIRECYAALRRTDGKSRAAARREYYEALTQADRALELALEGGLDGGLVRQCEILQGFCENSLRSAYAAKFDTYERLVYERAAAAADSSRDSSDSGSDGDNDSDEESSGCVSSGTDEEGEDDRPRELSSKRLRKV
;
A
#
# COMPACT_ATOMS: atom_id res chain seq x y z
N MET A 1 -14.43 -39.66 5.85
CA MET A 1 -14.22 -38.27 6.35
C MET A 1 -12.72 -38.11 6.60
N SER A 2 -12.08 -37.06 6.05
CA SER A 2 -10.65 -36.80 6.30
C SER A 2 -10.41 -36.37 7.75
N SER A 3 -9.29 -36.78 8.35
CA SER A 3 -8.97 -36.41 9.74
C SER A 3 -8.77 -34.90 9.87
N PRO A 4 -9.08 -34.31 11.05
CA PRO A 4 -8.89 -32.88 11.29
C PRO A 4 -7.42 -32.45 11.06
N GLN A 5 -6.47 -33.28 11.48
CA GLN A 5 -5.04 -33.04 11.27
C GLN A 5 -4.68 -32.89 9.78
N VAL A 6 -5.19 -33.77 8.91
CA VAL A 6 -4.94 -33.67 7.47
C VAL A 6 -5.49 -32.37 6.89
N LYS A 7 -6.65 -31.89 7.38
CA LYS A 7 -7.21 -30.61 6.92
C LYS A 7 -6.33 -29.44 7.36
N VAL A 8 -5.87 -29.44 8.60
CA VAL A 8 -4.97 -28.38 9.11
C VAL A 8 -3.65 -28.37 8.34
N ASP A 9 -3.05 -29.53 8.05
CA ASP A 9 -1.82 -29.63 7.25
C ASP A 9 -1.99 -29.13 5.80
N ILE A 10 -3.20 -29.26 5.23
CA ILE A 10 -3.52 -28.70 3.91
C ILE A 10 -3.57 -27.16 4.00
N LEU A 11 -4.28 -26.62 4.99
CA LEU A 11 -4.41 -25.17 5.19
C LEU A 11 -3.05 -24.51 5.48
N ILE A 12 -2.19 -25.15 6.27
CA ILE A 12 -0.82 -24.68 6.50
C ILE A 12 -0.02 -24.62 5.18
N ARG A 13 -0.14 -25.66 4.33
CA ARG A 13 0.51 -25.66 3.01
C ARG A 13 -0.01 -24.58 2.08
N GLU A 14 -1.33 -24.33 2.08
CA GLU A 14 -1.96 -23.25 1.32
C GLU A 14 -1.50 -21.87 1.81
N CYS A 15 -1.40 -21.68 3.13
CA CYS A 15 -0.85 -20.47 3.75
C CYS A 15 0.57 -20.19 3.23
N TYR A 16 1.47 -21.18 3.31
CA TYR A 16 2.83 -21.03 2.77
C TYR A 16 2.88 -20.84 1.25
N ALA A 17 1.92 -21.39 0.51
CA ALA A 17 1.82 -21.15 -0.93
C ALA A 17 1.45 -19.69 -1.23
N ALA A 18 0.47 -19.14 -0.50
CA ALA A 18 0.10 -17.73 -0.60
C ALA A 18 1.26 -16.80 -0.22
N LEU A 19 1.99 -17.11 0.86
CA LEU A 19 3.17 -16.35 1.25
C LEU A 19 4.26 -16.36 0.15
N ARG A 20 4.55 -17.52 -0.45
CA ARG A 20 5.51 -17.59 -1.58
C ARG A 20 5.07 -16.81 -2.81
N ARG A 21 3.75 -16.66 -3.03
CA ARG A 21 3.24 -15.80 -4.11
C ARG A 21 3.50 -14.32 -3.85
N THR A 22 3.93 -13.91 -2.66
CA THR A 22 4.31 -12.51 -2.38
C THR A 22 5.72 -12.17 -2.86
N ASP A 23 6.56 -13.18 -3.09
CA ASP A 23 7.95 -12.99 -3.51
C ASP A 23 8.03 -12.25 -4.85
N GLY A 24 8.76 -11.13 -4.85
CA GLY A 24 8.91 -10.28 -6.05
C GLY A 24 7.69 -9.44 -6.41
N LYS A 25 6.58 -9.48 -5.64
CA LYS A 25 5.44 -8.60 -5.86
C LYS A 25 5.64 -7.22 -5.22
N SER A 26 5.03 -6.20 -5.83
CA SER A 26 4.90 -4.90 -5.17
C SER A 26 4.10 -5.08 -3.86
N ARG A 27 4.43 -4.30 -2.82
CA ARG A 27 3.74 -4.36 -1.52
C ARG A 27 2.22 -4.25 -1.66
N ALA A 28 1.75 -3.43 -2.61
CA ALA A 28 0.33 -3.30 -2.89
C ALA A 28 -0.31 -4.60 -3.38
N ALA A 29 0.35 -5.34 -4.28
CA ALA A 29 -0.10 -6.63 -4.79
C ALA A 29 0.07 -7.77 -3.76
N ALA A 30 1.07 -7.66 -2.88
CA ALA A 30 1.32 -8.63 -1.82
C ALA A 30 0.24 -8.61 -0.71
N ARG A 31 -0.46 -7.48 -0.49
CA ARG A 31 -1.54 -7.38 0.52
C ARG A 31 -2.62 -8.44 0.39
N ARG A 32 -3.09 -8.70 -0.83
CA ARG A 32 -4.13 -9.72 -1.08
C ARG A 32 -3.64 -11.11 -0.68
N GLU A 33 -2.41 -11.43 -1.04
CA GLU A 33 -1.81 -12.74 -0.73
C GLU A 33 -1.55 -12.91 0.77
N TYR A 34 -1.12 -11.86 1.47
CA TYR A 34 -0.99 -11.91 2.93
C TYR A 34 -2.34 -12.07 3.64
N TYR A 35 -3.41 -11.44 3.12
CA TYR A 35 -4.76 -11.63 3.65
C TYR A 35 -5.28 -13.05 3.43
N GLU A 36 -5.04 -13.61 2.24
CA GLU A 36 -5.36 -15.00 1.96
C GLU A 36 -4.58 -15.95 2.88
N ALA A 37 -3.28 -15.73 3.05
CA ALA A 37 -2.44 -16.50 3.96
C ALA A 37 -2.94 -16.45 5.41
N LEU A 38 -3.32 -15.25 5.89
CA LEU A 38 -3.90 -15.05 7.22
C LEU A 38 -5.20 -15.83 7.38
N THR A 39 -6.11 -15.73 6.41
CA THR A 39 -7.40 -16.43 6.44
C THR A 39 -7.21 -17.95 6.55
N GLN A 40 -6.21 -18.51 5.85
CA GLN A 40 -5.90 -19.93 5.94
C GLN A 40 -5.29 -20.31 7.30
N ALA A 41 -4.44 -19.45 7.86
CA ALA A 41 -3.86 -19.65 9.19
C ALA A 41 -4.93 -19.61 10.30
N ASP A 42 -5.88 -18.66 10.23
CA ASP A 42 -7.00 -18.55 11.18
C ASP A 42 -7.86 -19.81 11.16
N ARG A 43 -8.21 -20.27 9.96
CA ARG A 43 -9.02 -21.48 9.76
C ARG A 43 -8.28 -22.74 10.20
N ALA A 44 -6.97 -22.78 10.01
CA ALA A 44 -6.11 -23.87 10.48
C ALA A 44 -6.06 -23.91 12.02
N LEU A 45 -5.96 -22.74 12.66
CA LEU A 45 -5.96 -22.60 14.11
C LEU A 45 -7.29 -23.03 14.73
N GLU A 46 -8.41 -22.54 14.17
CA GLU A 46 -9.76 -22.89 14.62
C GLU A 46 -9.97 -24.41 14.57
N LEU A 47 -9.66 -25.05 13.44
CA LEU A 47 -9.77 -26.50 13.29
C LEU A 47 -8.82 -27.28 14.21
N ALA A 48 -7.64 -26.74 14.50
CA ALA A 48 -6.70 -27.38 15.43
C ALA A 48 -7.22 -27.34 16.87
N LEU A 49 -7.81 -26.22 17.29
CA LEU A 49 -8.41 -26.05 18.61
C LEU A 49 -9.69 -26.91 18.75
N GLU A 50 -10.60 -26.85 17.79
CA GLU A 50 -11.83 -27.65 17.78
C GLU A 50 -11.56 -29.15 17.76
N GLY A 51 -10.54 -29.56 16.99
CA GLY A 51 -10.11 -30.94 16.88
C GLY A 51 -9.32 -31.46 18.07
N GLY A 52 -8.99 -30.61 19.06
CA GLY A 52 -8.13 -30.96 20.19
C GLY A 52 -6.76 -31.47 19.73
N LEU A 53 -6.21 -30.88 18.66
CA LEU A 53 -4.93 -31.29 18.09
C LEU A 53 -3.75 -30.92 19.00
N ASP A 54 -2.58 -31.47 18.68
CA ASP A 54 -1.35 -31.24 19.43
C ASP A 54 -1.03 -29.75 19.62
N GLY A 55 -0.58 -29.39 20.82
CA GLY A 55 -0.25 -28.01 21.17
C GLY A 55 0.88 -27.40 20.33
N GLY A 56 1.79 -28.23 19.80
CA GLY A 56 2.81 -27.77 18.85
C GLY A 56 2.22 -27.34 17.52
N LEU A 57 1.16 -28.01 17.06
CA LEU A 57 0.47 -27.70 15.81
C LEU A 57 -0.39 -26.43 15.96
N VAL A 58 -1.05 -26.26 17.10
CA VAL A 58 -1.72 -25.01 17.49
C VAL A 58 -0.72 -23.85 17.51
N ARG A 59 0.42 -24.02 18.20
CA ARG A 59 1.50 -23.02 18.27
C ARG A 59 2.03 -22.64 16.89
N GLN A 60 2.13 -23.60 15.96
CA GLN A 60 2.55 -23.33 14.59
C GLN A 60 1.55 -22.43 13.85
N CYS A 61 0.25 -22.68 14.00
CA CYS A 61 -0.80 -21.85 13.40
C CYS A 61 -0.78 -20.42 13.97
N GLU A 62 -0.58 -20.25 15.28
CA GLU A 62 -0.45 -18.93 15.93
C GLU A 62 0.76 -18.14 15.39
N ILE A 63 1.91 -18.82 15.21
CA ILE A 63 3.11 -18.19 14.65
C ILE A 63 2.84 -17.72 13.21
N LEU A 64 2.16 -18.53 12.40
CA LEU A 64 1.78 -18.18 11.04
C LEU A 64 0.81 -17.00 10.99
N GLN A 65 -0.20 -17.00 11.86
CA GLN A 65 -1.15 -15.90 11.99
C GLN A 65 -0.41 -14.59 12.31
N GLY A 66 0.41 -14.57 13.37
CA GLY A 66 1.17 -13.38 13.76
C GLY A 66 2.12 -12.89 12.67
N PHE A 67 2.75 -13.80 11.92
CA PHE A 67 3.58 -13.42 10.77
C PHE A 67 2.75 -12.74 9.66
N CYS A 68 1.59 -13.30 9.31
CA CYS A 68 0.73 -12.74 8.26
C CYS A 68 0.14 -11.38 8.67
N GLU A 69 -0.29 -11.24 9.92
CA GLU A 69 -0.78 -9.96 10.48
C GLU A 69 0.29 -8.88 10.44
N ASN A 70 1.51 -9.20 10.89
CA ASN A 70 2.61 -8.24 10.91
C ASN A 70 3.02 -7.84 9.49
N SER A 71 3.04 -8.80 8.56
CA SER A 71 3.32 -8.55 7.15
C SER A 71 2.26 -7.66 6.50
N LEU A 72 0.97 -7.88 6.79
CA LEU A 72 -0.12 -7.01 6.37
C LEU A 72 0.06 -5.59 6.92
N ARG A 73 0.31 -5.46 8.22
CA ARG A 73 0.52 -4.16 8.88
C ARG A 73 1.66 -3.39 8.22
N SER A 74 2.79 -4.06 7.97
CA SER A 74 3.94 -3.47 7.25
C SER A 74 3.58 -3.05 5.82
N ALA A 75 2.83 -3.89 5.10
CA ALA A 75 2.39 -3.59 3.73
C ALA A 75 1.42 -2.38 3.66
N TYR A 76 0.65 -2.11 4.72
CA TYR A 76 -0.19 -0.91 4.83
C TYR A 76 0.57 0.32 5.33
N ALA A 77 1.51 0.16 6.26
CA ALA A 77 2.29 1.26 6.85
C ALA A 77 3.15 2.00 5.80
N ALA A 78 3.67 1.29 4.79
CA ALA A 78 4.50 1.87 3.74
C ALA A 78 3.86 3.06 2.98
N LYS A 79 2.52 3.19 2.98
CA LYS A 79 1.85 4.36 2.39
C LYS A 79 2.24 5.67 3.10
N PHE A 80 2.45 5.63 4.41
CA PHE A 80 2.81 6.81 5.20
C PHE A 80 4.29 7.16 5.05
N ASP A 81 5.19 6.16 5.10
CA ASP A 81 6.63 6.40 4.90
C ASP A 81 6.96 6.99 3.52
N THR A 82 6.26 6.55 2.46
CA THR A 82 6.47 7.13 1.13
C THR A 82 5.95 8.55 1.03
N TYR A 83 4.85 8.87 1.70
CA TYR A 83 4.29 10.23 1.68
C TYR A 83 5.19 11.20 2.46
N GLU A 84 5.61 10.85 3.68
CA GLU A 84 6.55 11.67 4.45
C GLU A 84 7.85 11.89 3.68
N ARG A 85 8.41 10.83 3.09
CA ARG A 85 9.63 10.95 2.28
C ARG A 85 9.43 11.89 1.08
N LEU A 86 8.32 11.82 0.38
CA LEU A 86 8.02 12.72 -0.74
C LEU A 86 7.79 14.17 -0.29
N VAL A 87 7.19 14.38 0.89
CA VAL A 87 7.02 15.71 1.49
C VAL A 87 8.38 16.30 1.86
N TYR A 88 9.23 15.52 2.53
CA TYR A 88 10.59 15.97 2.88
C TYR A 88 11.47 16.19 1.65
N GLU A 89 11.42 15.31 0.64
CA GLU A 89 12.15 15.49 -0.62
C GLU A 89 11.65 16.72 -1.40
N ARG A 90 10.34 16.97 -1.43
CA ARG A 90 9.78 18.19 -2.04
C ARG A 90 10.19 19.46 -1.28
N ALA A 91 10.18 19.41 0.05
CA ALA A 91 10.62 20.54 0.88
C ALA A 91 12.13 20.82 0.70
N ALA A 92 12.95 19.77 0.62
CA ALA A 92 14.39 19.89 0.35
C ALA A 92 14.66 20.46 -1.06
N ALA A 93 13.96 19.95 -2.09
CA ALA A 93 14.07 20.47 -3.45
C ALA A 93 13.64 21.94 -3.57
N ALA A 94 12.60 22.35 -2.84
CA ALA A 94 12.16 23.74 -2.78
C ALA A 94 13.21 24.64 -2.07
N ALA A 95 13.83 24.15 -1.01
CA ALA A 95 14.89 24.88 -0.30
C ALA A 95 16.16 25.07 -1.15
N ASP A 96 16.52 24.11 -1.99
CA ASP A 96 17.65 24.22 -2.91
C ASP A 96 17.37 25.18 -4.09
N SER A 97 16.12 25.28 -4.53
CA SER A 97 15.70 26.27 -5.55
C SER A 97 15.67 27.73 -5.05
N SER A 98 15.73 27.94 -3.73
CA SER A 98 15.76 29.26 -3.09
C SER A 98 17.18 29.82 -2.90
N ARG A 99 18.23 29.07 -3.28
CA ARG A 99 19.63 29.45 -3.05
C ARG A 99 20.38 29.99 -4.26
N ASP A 100 19.70 30.18 -5.39
CA ASP A 100 20.27 30.81 -6.60
C ASP A 100 19.65 32.18 -6.90
N SER A 101 19.60 33.05 -5.89
CA SER A 101 19.38 34.50 -6.06
C SER A 101 19.95 35.24 -4.85
N SER A 102 21.27 35.20 -4.71
CA SER A 102 21.99 36.22 -3.97
C SER A 102 22.52 37.23 -4.98
N ASP A 103 21.84 38.37 -5.15
CA ASP A 103 22.50 39.67 -5.12
C ASP A 103 21.50 40.84 -4.96
N SER A 104 21.97 41.86 -4.25
CA SER A 104 21.42 43.22 -4.06
C SER A 104 20.31 43.41 -3.01
N GLY A 105 20.73 43.92 -1.85
CA GLY A 105 19.87 44.27 -0.71
C GLY A 105 19.18 45.63 -0.80
N SER A 106 18.53 46.03 0.30
CA SER A 106 18.43 47.40 0.83
C SER A 106 17.37 47.41 1.95
N ASP A 107 17.64 48.19 3.00
CA ASP A 107 16.80 48.46 4.17
C ASP A 107 15.39 48.97 3.85
N GLY A 108 14.45 48.78 4.78
CA GLY A 108 13.17 49.50 4.80
C GLY A 108 12.13 48.93 5.76
N ASP A 109 12.10 49.44 7.00
CA ASP A 109 10.93 49.42 7.88
C ASP A 109 9.69 50.00 7.17
N ASN A 110 8.53 49.34 7.26
CA ASN A 110 7.25 50.07 7.37
C ASN A 110 6.12 49.18 7.93
N ASP A 111 5.65 49.62 9.10
CA ASP A 111 4.44 49.26 9.82
C ASP A 111 3.21 49.84 9.10
N SER A 112 2.10 49.11 8.98
CA SER A 112 0.71 49.65 8.90
C SER A 112 -0.33 48.53 8.81
N ASP A 113 -1.23 48.53 9.80
CA ASP A 113 -2.56 47.91 9.83
C ASP A 113 -3.46 48.29 8.63
N GLU A 114 -4.34 47.38 8.21
CA GLU A 114 -5.81 47.61 8.13
C GLU A 114 -6.56 46.39 7.54
N GLU A 115 -7.44 45.83 8.36
CA GLU A 115 -8.86 45.50 8.13
C GLU A 115 -9.40 45.08 6.74
N SER A 116 -10.25 44.05 6.82
CA SER A 116 -11.64 44.04 6.31
C SER A 116 -12.01 43.14 5.12
N SER A 117 -13.09 42.40 5.40
CA SER A 117 -14.19 42.00 4.51
C SER A 117 -13.95 40.92 3.44
N GLY A 118 -14.66 39.80 3.61
CA GLY A 118 -14.68 38.68 2.69
C GLY A 118 -15.68 38.80 1.56
N CYS A 119 -15.83 37.72 0.81
CA CYS A 119 -17.08 37.33 0.15
C CYS A 119 -16.99 35.88 -0.34
N VAL A 120 -18.13 35.23 -0.23
CA VAL A 120 -18.48 33.92 -0.76
C VAL A 120 -18.40 33.91 -2.29
N SER A 121 -18.11 32.74 -2.87
CA SER A 121 -18.60 32.38 -4.21
C SER A 121 -18.83 30.87 -4.26
N SER A 122 -20.10 30.53 -4.41
CA SER A 122 -20.63 29.19 -4.68
C SER A 122 -20.62 28.92 -6.18
N GLY A 123 -20.42 27.65 -6.55
CA GLY A 123 -20.95 27.02 -7.77
C GLY A 123 -20.16 27.24 -9.06
N THR A 124 -19.84 26.16 -9.76
CA THR A 124 -20.71 25.60 -10.84
C THR A 124 -20.15 24.24 -11.27
N ASP A 125 -21.02 23.24 -11.34
CA ASP A 125 -20.91 22.09 -12.24
C ASP A 125 -20.62 22.57 -13.68
N GLU A 126 -19.80 21.84 -14.45
CA GLU A 126 -20.01 21.57 -15.89
C GLU A 126 -19.09 20.43 -16.34
N GLU A 127 -19.59 19.71 -17.34
CA GLU A 127 -19.17 18.41 -17.84
C GLU A 127 -17.93 18.44 -18.76
N GLY A 128 -17.41 17.25 -19.08
CA GLY A 128 -16.50 16.99 -20.21
C GLY A 128 -15.26 16.21 -19.78
N GLU A 129 -14.76 15.21 -20.48
CA GLU A 129 -15.14 14.57 -21.73
C GLU A 129 -14.32 13.26 -21.81
N ASP A 130 -14.84 12.30 -22.58
CA ASP A 130 -14.21 11.04 -22.96
C ASP A 130 -12.82 11.26 -23.59
N ASP A 131 -11.75 10.69 -23.03
CA ASP A 131 -10.47 10.56 -23.75
C ASP A 131 -9.90 9.14 -23.64
N ARG A 132 -10.44 8.27 -24.49
CA ARG A 132 -9.85 6.99 -24.89
C ARG A 132 -8.91 7.21 -26.09
N PRO A 133 -7.60 7.03 -25.95
CA PRO A 133 -6.77 6.77 -27.12
C PRO A 133 -6.89 5.31 -27.56
N ARG A 134 -7.36 5.20 -28.80
CA ARG A 134 -7.58 4.00 -29.62
C ARG A 134 -6.29 3.23 -29.90
N GLU A 135 -6.45 1.92 -30.09
CA GLU A 135 -5.45 0.99 -30.60
C GLU A 135 -4.71 1.51 -31.84
N LEU A 136 -3.38 1.43 -31.82
CA LEU A 136 -2.56 1.45 -33.02
C LEU A 136 -2.09 0.03 -33.34
N SER A 137 -2.87 -0.57 -34.22
CA SER A 137 -2.55 -1.77 -35.00
C SER A 137 -1.18 -1.63 -35.67
N SER A 138 -0.19 -2.41 -35.24
CA SER A 138 1.06 -2.59 -35.98
C SER A 138 1.09 -3.96 -36.65
N LYS A 139 0.48 -4.01 -37.84
CA LYS A 139 0.83 -4.96 -38.89
C LYS A 139 2.16 -4.50 -39.51
N ARG A 140 3.22 -5.30 -39.39
CA ARG A 140 4.35 -5.32 -40.35
C ARG A 140 4.77 -6.79 -40.52
N LEU A 141 4.28 -7.42 -41.59
CA LEU A 141 4.93 -7.57 -42.91
C LEU A 141 6.15 -8.50 -42.89
N ARG A 142 5.97 -9.65 -43.56
CA ARG A 142 6.98 -10.63 -44.01
C ARG A 142 8.00 -10.01 -44.97
N LYS A 143 9.22 -10.56 -44.97
CA LYS A 143 10.15 -10.93 -46.09
C LYS A 143 11.59 -10.79 -45.59
N VAL A 144 12.58 -11.63 -45.90
CA VAL A 144 12.80 -12.63 -46.95
C VAL A 144 13.45 -13.86 -46.32
#